data_AF-A0A0T6ZRL9-F1
#
_entry.id   AF-A0A0T6ZRL9-F1
#
_cell.length_a   1.000
_cell.length_b   1.000
_cell.length_c   1.000
_cell.angle_alpha   90.00
_cell.angle_beta   90.00
_cell.angle_gamma   90.00
#
_symmetry.space_group_name_H-M   'P 1'
#
loop_
_entity.id
_entity.type
_entity.pdbx_description
1 polymer ?
#
loop_
_entity_poly.entity_id
_entity_poly.type
_entity_poly.pdbx_seq_one_letter_code
_entity_poly.pdbx_strand_id
1 'polypeptide(L)'
;MIRINKRAAPPFRGEPDDDLYETGAKSTTALELRDFGEEANSRLPNWGRERGRDEGVEVADTYVMSNTNPSGWPIQALLGNNMHSGLFIIPDNGDAEGRFLYDPSGSYMSKEMGSGRALYGPEVSPEDYLQYQLRDGPNVTVRKFATTPEEEAEIIRRADENGGGGWADCTTLVSKAVSGVGPFRGVDETDWPVVLDRQLRGLNRHVDEATDLESLRRVLKKP
;
A
#
# COMPACT_ATOMS: atom_id res chain seq x y z
N MET A 1 5.09 -62.06 -66.83
CA MET A 1 3.77 -61.42 -66.59
C MET A 1 4.06 -60.09 -65.91
N ILE A 2 3.80 -58.92 -66.52
CA ILE A 2 2.49 -58.25 -66.70
C ILE A 2 1.99 -57.74 -65.33
N ARG A 3 2.27 -56.48 -64.92
CA ARG A 3 1.63 -55.16 -65.27
C ARG A 3 0.32 -54.90 -64.50
N ILE A 4 -0.13 -53.69 -64.13
CA ILE A 4 0.39 -52.28 -64.02
C ILE A 4 -0.68 -51.45 -63.26
N ASN A 5 -0.28 -50.39 -62.52
CA ASN A 5 -0.87 -49.02 -62.53
C ASN A 5 -0.05 -48.12 -61.57
N LYS A 6 0.74 -47.13 -62.03
CA LYS A 6 0.39 -45.76 -62.55
C LYS A 6 -0.20 -44.85 -61.46
N ARG A 7 0.18 -43.56 -61.28
CA ARG A 7 1.24 -42.63 -61.78
C ARG A 7 1.31 -41.47 -60.74
N ALA A 8 2.47 -41.00 -60.27
CA ALA A 8 3.33 -39.92 -60.81
C ALA A 8 2.73 -38.48 -60.84
N ALA A 9 3.44 -37.51 -60.22
CA ALA A 9 3.21 -36.04 -60.16
C ALA A 9 3.80 -35.31 -61.40
N PRO A 10 4.16 -33.98 -61.46
CA PRO A 10 4.06 -32.78 -60.57
C PRO A 10 3.57 -31.50 -61.36
N PRO A 11 4.21 -30.28 -61.40
CA PRO A 11 4.62 -29.24 -60.41
C PRO A 11 4.01 -27.79 -60.64
N PHE A 12 4.39 -26.82 -59.78
CA PHE A 12 4.55 -25.33 -59.93
C PHE A 12 3.85 -24.45 -61.02
N ARG A 13 3.45 -23.24 -60.55
CA ARG A 13 3.29 -21.90 -61.20
C ARG A 13 2.10 -21.63 -62.15
N GLY A 14 1.46 -20.46 -61.94
CA GLY A 14 0.50 -19.76 -62.81
C GLY A 14 0.18 -18.37 -62.21
N GLU A 15 0.07 -17.34 -63.05
CA GLU A 15 -0.06 -15.91 -62.69
C GLU A 15 -1.53 -15.47 -62.51
N PRO A 16 -1.81 -14.25 -61.97
CA PRO A 16 -3.18 -13.71 -61.85
C PRO A 16 -3.63 -12.94 -63.10
N ASP A 17 -4.94 -12.99 -63.39
CA ASP A 17 -5.65 -12.01 -64.24
C ASP A 17 -6.08 -10.80 -63.36
N ASP A 18 -6.20 -9.54 -63.80
CA ASP A 18 -6.06 -8.95 -65.15
C ASP A 18 -7.40 -8.48 -65.79
N ASP A 19 -8.35 -7.87 -65.04
CA ASP A 19 -9.24 -6.72 -65.43
C ASP A 19 -9.94 -6.07 -64.19
N LEU A 20 -10.74 -4.97 -64.18
CA LEU A 20 -11.04 -3.88 -65.13
C LEU A 20 -11.43 -2.54 -64.38
N TYR A 21 -10.77 -1.43 -64.73
CA TYR A 21 -11.02 0.04 -64.50
C TYR A 21 -12.05 0.65 -63.50
N GLU A 22 -11.51 1.58 -62.70
CA GLU A 22 -11.97 2.94 -62.29
C GLU A 22 -13.47 3.30 -62.06
N THR A 23 -13.71 4.00 -60.93
CA THR A 23 -14.33 5.36 -60.93
C THR A 23 -14.13 6.11 -59.60
N GLY A 24 -13.87 7.42 -59.65
CA GLY A 24 -14.27 8.36 -58.58
C GLY A 24 -13.18 8.87 -57.61
N ALA A 25 -12.60 10.05 -57.90
CA ALA A 25 -11.73 10.77 -56.99
C ALA A 25 -12.48 11.65 -55.97
N LYS A 26 -11.90 11.86 -54.76
CA LYS A 26 -11.67 13.21 -54.15
C LYS A 26 -10.96 13.17 -52.79
N SER A 27 -9.76 13.77 -52.76
CA SER A 27 -9.25 14.72 -51.75
C SER A 27 -9.76 14.67 -50.30
N THR A 28 -8.84 14.38 -49.36
CA THR A 28 -8.41 15.37 -48.33
C THR A 28 -7.04 15.00 -47.72
N THR A 29 -6.04 15.77 -48.13
CA THR A 29 -4.99 16.40 -47.29
C THR A 29 -4.54 15.74 -45.98
N ALA A 30 -3.26 15.34 -45.96
CA ALA A 30 -2.47 15.25 -44.74
C ALA A 30 -2.17 16.65 -44.18
N LEU A 31 -2.58 16.87 -42.92
CA LEU A 31 -2.39 17.98 -41.97
C LEU A 31 -3.37 17.60 -40.84
N GLU A 32 -3.11 17.65 -39.53
CA GLU A 32 -2.11 18.40 -38.74
C GLU A 32 -1.60 17.49 -37.60
N LEU A 33 -0.29 17.47 -37.33
CA LEU A 33 0.33 16.66 -36.26
C LEU A 33 1.03 17.54 -35.20
N ARG A 34 0.47 18.72 -34.97
CA ARG A 34 0.88 19.72 -33.97
C ARG A 34 -0.36 20.47 -33.51
N ASP A 35 -0.68 20.32 -32.22
CA ASP A 35 -1.39 21.28 -31.34
C ASP A 35 -2.20 20.59 -30.23
N PHE A 36 -1.51 19.78 -29.42
CA PHE A 36 -1.99 19.36 -28.08
C PHE A 36 -1.01 19.75 -26.96
N GLY A 37 -0.08 20.67 -27.24
CA GLY A 37 0.92 21.16 -26.27
C GLY A 37 0.54 22.47 -25.56
N GLU A 38 -0.34 23.29 -26.14
CA GLU A 38 -0.56 24.67 -25.65
C GLU A 38 -1.90 24.89 -24.93
N GLU A 39 -2.94 24.09 -25.18
CA GLU A 39 -4.25 24.30 -24.53
C GLU A 39 -4.24 23.93 -23.02
N ALA A 40 -3.37 23.01 -22.60
CA ALA A 40 -3.22 22.61 -21.20
C ALA A 40 -2.64 23.71 -20.29
N ASN A 41 -1.96 24.72 -20.85
CA ASN A 41 -1.22 25.73 -20.08
C ASN A 41 -2.02 27.01 -19.79
N SER A 42 -3.28 27.08 -20.25
CA SER A 42 -4.10 28.30 -20.21
C SER A 42 -5.10 28.38 -19.04
N ARG A 43 -5.27 27.30 -18.25
CA ARG A 43 -6.34 27.19 -17.23
C ARG A 43 -5.89 27.24 -15.77
N LEU A 44 -4.60 27.44 -15.48
CA LEU A 44 -4.07 27.52 -14.11
C LEU A 44 -3.08 28.68 -13.92
N PRO A 45 -3.53 29.94 -13.83
CA PRO A 45 -2.69 31.00 -13.28
C PRO A 45 -2.52 30.74 -11.78
N ASN A 46 -1.25 30.52 -11.35
CA ASN A 46 -0.73 30.48 -9.97
C ASN A 46 -0.09 29.16 -9.47
N TRP A 47 0.18 28.15 -10.32
CA TRP A 47 1.04 27.04 -9.90
C TRP A 47 2.50 27.53 -9.74
N GLY A 48 2.91 27.87 -8.52
CA GLY A 48 4.29 28.20 -8.18
C GLY A 48 4.59 29.60 -7.63
N ARG A 49 3.65 30.26 -6.93
CA ARG A 49 3.98 31.45 -6.12
C ARG A 49 3.47 31.37 -4.68
N GLU A 50 4.37 31.85 -3.81
CA GLU A 50 4.21 32.16 -2.38
C GLU A 50 4.08 30.96 -1.43
N ARG A 51 5.19 30.72 -0.71
CA ARG A 51 5.18 30.08 0.61
C ARG A 51 4.46 31.02 1.59
N GLY A 52 3.13 30.97 1.60
CA GLY A 52 2.37 31.30 2.79
C GLY A 52 2.79 30.38 3.94
N ARG A 53 2.52 30.79 5.18
CA ARG A 53 2.56 29.82 6.29
C ARG A 53 1.35 28.92 6.12
N ASP A 54 1.55 27.62 6.09
CA ASP A 54 0.45 26.66 5.98
C ASP A 54 -0.44 26.77 7.22
N GLU A 55 -1.59 27.42 7.05
CA GLU A 55 -2.67 27.41 8.03
C GLU A 55 -3.35 26.05 7.97
N GLY A 56 -3.05 25.20 8.95
CA GLY A 56 -3.86 24.01 9.27
C GLY A 56 -4.15 23.07 8.10
N VAL A 57 -3.10 22.44 7.54
CA VAL A 57 -3.32 21.16 6.85
C VAL A 57 -3.96 20.21 7.85
N GLU A 58 -5.12 19.63 7.51
CA GLU A 58 -5.73 18.57 8.33
C GLU A 58 -4.78 17.37 8.32
N VAL A 59 -4.02 17.25 9.41
CA VAL A 59 -3.16 16.10 9.68
C VAL A 59 -4.07 14.94 10.05
N ALA A 60 -3.89 13.81 9.40
CA ALA A 60 -4.44 12.54 9.86
C ALA A 60 -3.28 11.69 10.42
N ASP A 61 -3.59 10.73 11.28
CA ASP A 61 -2.58 10.03 12.05
C ASP A 61 -2.44 8.57 11.64
N THR A 62 -1.27 8.25 11.08
CA THR A 62 -0.78 6.88 10.96
C THR A 62 -0.09 6.47 12.26
N TYR A 63 -0.54 5.36 12.85
CA TYR A 63 0.05 4.75 14.03
C TYR A 63 0.75 3.45 13.64
N VAL A 64 2.04 3.34 13.93
CA VAL A 64 2.78 2.08 13.79
C VAL A 64 2.99 1.47 15.16
N MET A 65 2.56 0.22 15.34
CA MET A 65 2.70 -0.55 16.57
C MET A 65 3.77 -1.63 16.38
N SER A 66 4.75 -1.67 17.29
CA SER A 66 5.77 -2.70 17.35
C SER A 66 5.76 -3.40 18.70
N ASN A 67 5.55 -4.71 18.71
CA ASN A 67 5.73 -5.56 19.88
C ASN A 67 7.10 -6.25 19.82
N THR A 68 7.99 -5.77 20.68
CA THR A 68 9.41 -6.17 20.71
C THR A 68 9.75 -7.06 21.91
N ASN A 69 8.74 -7.64 22.59
CA ASN A 69 8.94 -8.68 23.62
C ASN A 69 7.70 -9.58 23.88
N PRO A 70 7.11 -10.28 22.89
CA PRO A 70 6.00 -11.21 23.15
C PRO A 70 6.39 -12.45 23.99
N SER A 71 5.91 -12.53 25.23
CA SER A 71 5.97 -13.65 26.20
C SER A 71 4.98 -14.81 25.94
N GLY A 72 4.76 -15.21 24.68
CA GLY A 72 3.75 -16.20 24.24
C GLY A 72 4.07 -17.69 24.46
N TRP A 73 3.35 -18.56 23.73
CA TRP A 73 3.34 -20.04 23.85
C TRP A 73 4.72 -20.71 23.68
N PRO A 74 4.92 -21.98 24.11
CA PRO A 74 6.24 -22.64 24.10
C PRO A 74 6.98 -22.70 22.75
N ILE A 75 6.24 -22.57 21.64
CA ILE A 75 6.80 -22.58 20.28
C ILE A 75 7.27 -21.17 19.86
N GLN A 76 6.62 -20.10 20.32
CA GLN A 76 7.11 -18.72 20.14
C GLN A 76 8.42 -18.49 20.90
N ALA A 77 8.54 -19.08 22.10
CA ALA A 77 9.79 -19.08 22.87
C ALA A 77 10.98 -19.76 22.18
N LEU A 78 10.74 -20.65 21.20
CA LEU A 78 11.80 -21.33 20.43
C LEU A 78 12.32 -20.52 19.24
N LEU A 79 11.57 -19.51 18.78
CA LEU A 79 11.85 -18.71 17.58
C LEU A 79 12.30 -17.29 17.91
N GLY A 80 11.92 -16.81 19.09
CA GLY A 80 12.25 -15.49 19.60
C GLY A 80 11.00 -14.73 19.97
N ASN A 81 10.95 -14.28 21.22
CA ASN A 81 9.91 -13.42 21.77
C ASN A 81 10.05 -11.99 21.21
N ASN A 82 9.96 -11.77 19.90
CA ASN A 82 10.46 -10.52 19.29
C ASN A 82 9.87 -10.18 17.90
N MET A 83 8.61 -10.57 17.64
CA MET A 83 8.16 -10.87 16.28
C MET A 83 6.80 -10.29 15.86
N HIS A 84 6.36 -9.13 16.36
CA HIS A 84 5.17 -8.51 15.78
C HIS A 84 5.25 -7.01 15.51
N SER A 85 4.75 -6.64 14.32
CA SER A 85 4.47 -5.27 13.92
C SER A 85 3.11 -5.21 13.22
N GLY A 86 2.34 -4.17 13.50
CA GLY A 86 1.12 -3.83 12.79
C GLY A 86 1.01 -2.32 12.64
N LEU A 87 0.06 -1.85 11.84
CA LEU A 87 -0.24 -0.42 11.74
C LEU A 87 -1.74 -0.20 11.76
N PHE A 88 -2.15 0.99 12.17
CA PHE A 88 -3.54 1.43 12.10
C PHE A 88 -3.59 2.93 11.82
N ILE A 89 -4.66 3.38 11.17
CA ILE A 89 -4.88 4.78 10.81
C ILE A 89 -6.23 5.18 11.41
N ILE A 90 -6.24 6.29 12.13
CA ILE A 90 -7.45 6.86 12.74
C ILE A 90 -7.60 8.28 12.21
N PRO A 91 -8.56 8.52 11.31
CA PRO A 91 -8.80 9.85 10.76
C PRO A 91 -9.12 10.88 11.84
N ASP A 92 -8.39 11.99 11.82
CA ASP A 92 -8.55 13.05 12.81
C ASP A 92 -9.85 13.84 12.59
N ASN A 93 -10.50 13.73 11.44
CA ASN A 93 -11.84 14.27 11.21
C ASN A 93 -12.95 13.55 12.04
N GLY A 94 -12.62 12.44 12.70
CA GLY A 94 -13.56 11.64 13.50
C GLY A 94 -14.43 10.69 12.69
N ASP A 95 -14.16 10.53 11.39
CA ASP A 95 -14.82 9.54 10.55
C ASP A 95 -14.48 8.13 11.03
N ALA A 96 -15.51 7.35 11.32
CA ALA A 96 -15.37 5.96 11.72
C ALA A 96 -15.15 5.05 10.50
N GLU A 97 -15.66 5.41 9.32
CA GLU A 97 -15.55 4.60 8.09
C GLU A 97 -14.13 4.65 7.50
N GLY A 98 -13.46 5.80 7.58
CA GLY A 98 -12.06 5.95 7.16
C GLY A 98 -11.01 5.29 8.06
N ARG A 99 -11.40 4.59 9.14
CA ARG A 99 -10.45 3.88 10.00
C ARG A 99 -9.88 2.63 9.33
N PHE A 100 -8.63 2.33 9.64
CA PHE A 100 -7.92 1.18 9.07
C PHE A 100 -7.04 0.51 10.12
N LEU A 101 -6.92 -0.82 10.05
CA LEU A 101 -5.95 -1.60 10.80
C LEU A 101 -5.41 -2.74 9.93
N TYR A 102 -4.10 -2.92 9.93
CA TYR A 102 -3.40 -3.94 9.17
C TYR A 102 -2.53 -4.79 10.11
N ASP A 103 -2.87 -6.08 10.18
CA ASP A 103 -2.23 -7.08 11.03
C ASP A 103 -1.65 -8.27 10.20
N PRO A 104 -0.74 -8.02 9.23
CA PRO A 104 -0.45 -8.90 8.10
C PRO A 104 -0.25 -10.39 8.44
N SER A 105 0.46 -10.68 9.53
CA SER A 105 0.74 -12.05 10.00
C SER A 105 0.31 -12.30 11.44
N GLY A 106 -0.40 -11.35 12.05
CA GLY A 106 -0.82 -11.48 13.44
C GLY A 106 -2.01 -12.43 13.61
N SER A 107 -2.44 -12.61 14.85
CA SER A 107 -3.58 -13.44 15.23
C SER A 107 -4.73 -12.63 15.86
N TYR A 108 -4.66 -11.29 15.79
CA TYR A 108 -5.83 -10.47 16.08
C TYR A 108 -6.88 -10.72 14.99
N MET A 109 -8.07 -11.14 15.40
CA MET A 109 -9.17 -11.45 14.49
C MET A 109 -10.43 -10.80 15.03
N SER A 110 -10.79 -9.64 14.47
CA SER A 110 -12.19 -9.19 14.55
C SER A 110 -13.06 -10.11 13.67
N LYS A 111 -14.39 -10.02 13.81
CA LYS A 111 -15.31 -10.86 13.02
C LYS A 111 -15.30 -10.56 11.52
N GLU A 112 -14.78 -9.40 11.12
CA GLU A 112 -14.87 -8.86 9.76
C GLU A 112 -13.50 -8.79 9.05
N MET A 113 -12.41 -9.16 9.73
CA MET A 113 -11.07 -9.12 9.16
C MET A 113 -10.95 -10.10 7.98
N GLY A 114 -10.60 -9.57 6.81
CA GLY A 114 -10.49 -10.33 5.57
C GLY A 114 -9.22 -11.16 5.45
N SER A 115 -9.07 -11.91 4.34
CA SER A 115 -7.87 -12.70 4.04
C SER A 115 -6.59 -11.86 3.92
N GLY A 116 -6.71 -10.56 3.62
CA GLY A 116 -5.61 -9.60 3.64
C GLY A 116 -5.11 -9.24 5.06
N ARG A 117 -5.77 -9.72 6.12
CA ARG A 117 -5.55 -9.30 7.52
C ARG A 117 -5.66 -7.78 7.75
N ALA A 118 -6.46 -7.14 6.92
CA ALA A 118 -6.91 -5.78 7.05
C ALA A 118 -8.32 -5.74 7.65
N LEU A 119 -8.57 -4.70 8.46
CA LEU A 119 -9.87 -4.33 8.99
C LEU A 119 -10.13 -2.86 8.68
N TYR A 120 -11.38 -2.55 8.33
CA TYR A 120 -11.82 -1.24 7.89
C TYR A 120 -13.00 -0.76 8.74
N GLY A 121 -13.17 0.56 8.81
CA GLY A 121 -14.38 1.18 9.31
C GLY A 121 -14.56 1.10 10.85
N PRO A 122 -15.81 1.24 11.34
CA PRO A 122 -16.09 1.49 12.76
C PRO A 122 -15.64 0.39 13.72
N GLU A 123 -15.49 -0.84 13.22
CA GLU A 123 -14.98 -2.00 13.99
C GLU A 123 -13.46 -1.92 14.28
N VAL A 124 -12.74 -0.96 13.70
CA VAL A 124 -11.34 -0.69 14.03
C VAL A 124 -11.24 -0.02 15.40
N SER A 125 -10.68 -0.78 16.36
CA SER A 125 -10.44 -0.38 17.74
C SER A 125 -8.95 -0.50 18.10
N PRO A 126 -8.20 0.62 18.15
CA PRO A 126 -6.82 0.64 18.61
C PRO A 126 -6.64 0.13 20.05
N GLU A 127 -7.63 0.35 20.92
CA GLU A 127 -7.58 -0.10 22.31
C GLU A 127 -7.67 -1.62 22.41
N ASP A 128 -8.58 -2.26 21.67
CA ASP A 128 -8.69 -3.72 21.64
C ASP A 128 -7.46 -4.36 20.97
N TYR A 129 -6.89 -3.71 19.94
CA TYR A 129 -5.65 -4.18 19.30
C TYR A 129 -4.44 -4.07 20.23
N LEU A 130 -4.24 -2.94 20.93
CA LEU A 130 -3.17 -2.81 21.92
C LEU A 130 -3.38 -3.78 23.08
N GLN A 131 -4.61 -3.94 23.57
CA GLN A 131 -4.91 -4.90 24.63
C GLN A 131 -4.64 -6.35 24.19
N TYR A 132 -4.85 -6.68 22.92
CA TYR A 132 -4.47 -7.97 22.35
C TYR A 132 -2.95 -8.15 22.38
N GLN A 133 -2.20 -7.21 21.79
CA GLN A 133 -0.74 -7.28 21.66
C GLN A 133 -0.03 -7.29 23.04
N LEU A 134 -0.58 -6.62 24.05
CA LEU A 134 -0.07 -6.65 25.42
C LEU A 134 -0.26 -8.01 26.12
N ARG A 135 -1.18 -8.88 25.65
CA ARG A 135 -1.27 -10.28 26.11
C ARG A 135 -0.14 -11.11 25.52
N ASP A 136 0.19 -10.85 24.26
CA ASP A 136 1.31 -11.51 23.60
C ASP A 136 2.62 -11.12 24.29
N GLY A 137 2.82 -9.85 24.69
CA GLY A 137 3.80 -9.51 25.73
C GLY A 137 3.99 -8.01 26.01
N PRO A 138 4.79 -7.64 27.03
CA PRO A 138 4.72 -6.32 27.67
C PRO A 138 5.47 -5.19 26.96
N ASN A 139 6.33 -5.44 25.96
CA ASN A 139 7.13 -4.40 25.30
C ASN A 139 6.52 -3.97 23.96
N VAL A 140 5.28 -3.46 24.04
CA VAL A 140 4.57 -2.85 22.91
C VAL A 140 4.81 -1.35 22.92
N THR A 141 5.19 -0.80 21.77
CA THR A 141 5.24 0.65 21.52
C THR A 141 4.35 0.99 20.34
N VAL A 142 3.50 2.00 20.50
CA VAL A 142 2.74 2.66 19.43
C VAL A 142 3.38 4.02 19.18
N ARG A 143 3.75 4.32 17.94
CA ARG A 143 4.26 5.65 17.53
C ARG A 143 3.25 6.32 16.60
N LYS A 144 2.83 7.54 16.96
CA LYS A 144 1.94 8.39 16.18
C LYS A 144 2.75 9.22 15.19
N PHE A 145 2.39 9.19 13.91
CA PHE A 145 3.02 9.98 12.86
C PHE A 145 1.97 10.84 12.16
N ALA A 146 2.27 12.12 12.02
CA ALA A 146 1.51 13.04 11.19
C ALA A 146 1.65 12.64 9.71
N THR A 147 0.52 12.26 9.09
CA THR A 147 0.40 11.90 7.67
C THR A 147 -0.67 12.75 6.98
N THR A 148 -0.63 12.81 5.65
CA THR A 148 -1.74 13.38 4.87
C THR A 148 -2.69 12.27 4.39
N PRO A 149 -3.95 12.59 4.02
CA PRO A 149 -4.88 11.61 3.47
C PRO A 149 -4.35 10.86 2.23
N GLU A 150 -3.51 11.50 1.40
CA GLU A 150 -2.87 10.87 0.24
C GLU A 150 -1.77 9.88 0.65
N GLU A 151 -1.03 10.19 1.72
CA GLU A 151 -0.01 9.30 2.29
C GLU A 151 -0.66 8.08 2.94
N GLU A 152 -1.79 8.26 3.62
CA GLU A 152 -2.60 7.19 4.20
C GLU A 152 -3.24 6.29 3.14
N ALA A 153 -3.83 6.88 2.10
CA ALA A 153 -4.39 6.13 0.97
C ALA A 153 -3.32 5.27 0.27
N GLU A 154 -2.09 5.76 0.15
CA GLU A 154 -0.96 5.00 -0.41
C GLU A 154 -0.51 3.86 0.53
N ILE A 155 -0.50 4.07 1.85
CA ILE A 155 -0.20 3.01 2.84
C ILE A 155 -1.28 1.92 2.80
N ILE A 156 -2.56 2.30 2.77
CA ILE A 156 -3.71 1.38 2.67
C ILE A 156 -3.63 0.57 1.37
N ARG A 157 -3.44 1.24 0.22
CA ARG A 157 -3.29 0.58 -1.09
C ARG A 157 -2.18 -0.47 -1.08
N ARG A 158 -1.02 -0.15 -0.48
CA ARG A 158 0.10 -1.10 -0.37
C ARG A 158 -0.18 -2.24 0.59
N ALA A 159 -0.89 -2.00 1.69
CA ALA A 159 -1.29 -3.04 2.61
C ALA A 159 -2.27 -4.04 1.96
N ASP A 160 -3.24 -3.55 1.18
CA ASP A 160 -4.13 -4.39 0.37
C ASP A 160 -3.37 -5.19 -0.71
N GLU A 161 -2.43 -4.55 -1.43
CA GLU A 161 -1.60 -5.22 -2.45
C GLU A 161 -0.62 -6.25 -1.87
N ASN A 162 -0.13 -6.00 -0.65
CA ASN A 162 0.67 -6.94 0.12
C ASN A 162 -0.18 -8.11 0.64
N GLY A 163 -1.41 -7.83 1.06
CA GLY A 163 -2.33 -8.80 1.65
C GLY A 163 -1.82 -9.37 2.98
N GLY A 164 -2.30 -10.58 3.31
CA GLY A 164 -1.89 -11.32 4.50
C GLY A 164 -0.61 -12.11 4.25
N GLY A 165 0.28 -12.12 5.25
CA GLY A 165 1.57 -12.81 5.20
C GLY A 165 1.56 -14.23 5.77
N GLY A 166 2.69 -14.92 5.58
CA GLY A 166 3.04 -16.13 6.30
C GLY A 166 3.44 -15.86 7.76
N TRP A 167 3.89 -16.90 8.45
CA TRP A 167 4.05 -16.97 9.91
C TRP A 167 5.05 -15.97 10.55
N ALA A 168 5.83 -15.22 9.77
CA ALA A 168 6.79 -14.23 10.29
C ALA A 168 6.82 -12.90 9.51
N ASP A 169 5.97 -12.72 8.51
CA ASP A 169 6.12 -11.64 7.50
C ASP A 169 5.56 -10.28 7.98
N CYS A 170 5.06 -10.18 9.22
CA CYS A 170 4.35 -9.00 9.71
C CYS A 170 5.17 -7.71 9.59
N THR A 171 6.43 -7.74 10.01
CA THR A 171 7.31 -6.56 9.96
C THR A 171 7.72 -6.24 8.53
N THR A 172 8.00 -7.26 7.72
CA THR A 172 8.33 -7.10 6.29
C THR A 172 7.19 -6.40 5.57
N LEU A 173 5.95 -6.85 5.77
CA LEU A 173 4.77 -6.29 5.10
C LEU A 173 4.37 -4.90 5.64
N VAL A 174 4.51 -4.65 6.95
CA VAL A 174 4.30 -3.30 7.54
C VAL A 174 5.37 -2.32 7.06
N SER A 175 6.66 -2.69 7.13
CA SER A 175 7.76 -1.83 6.70
C SER A 175 7.68 -1.52 5.21
N LYS A 176 7.34 -2.51 4.37
CA LYS A 176 7.06 -2.33 2.94
C LYS A 176 5.84 -1.44 2.65
N ALA A 177 4.78 -1.53 3.46
CA ALA A 177 3.60 -0.66 3.32
C ALA A 177 3.96 0.82 3.56
N VAL A 178 4.77 1.12 4.58
CA VAL A 178 5.12 2.52 4.93
C VAL A 178 6.38 3.06 4.24
N SER A 179 7.31 2.21 3.80
CA SER A 179 8.63 2.62 3.27
C SER A 179 8.52 3.67 2.16
N GLY A 180 9.24 4.79 2.30
CA GLY A 180 9.23 5.86 1.31
C GLY A 180 8.05 6.83 1.39
N VAL A 181 6.99 6.53 2.16
CA VAL A 181 5.80 7.39 2.28
C VAL A 181 6.03 8.47 3.33
N GLY A 182 5.78 9.74 3.00
CA GLY A 182 5.71 10.86 3.95
C GLY A 182 6.77 10.90 5.07
N PRO A 183 6.38 10.78 6.35
CA PRO A 183 7.33 10.77 7.46
C PRO A 183 8.30 9.57 7.39
N PHE A 184 7.87 8.45 6.83
CA PHE A 184 8.60 7.17 6.70
C PHE A 184 9.57 7.10 5.51
N ARG A 185 9.90 8.22 4.86
CA ARG A 185 10.88 8.29 3.75
C ARG A 185 12.29 7.72 4.02
N GLY A 186 12.62 7.48 5.29
CA GLY A 186 13.89 6.85 5.73
C GLY A 186 13.71 5.49 6.40
N VAL A 187 12.60 4.78 6.11
CA VAL A 187 12.36 3.41 6.56
C VAL A 187 12.67 2.44 5.43
N ASP A 188 13.64 1.56 5.65
CA ASP A 188 13.95 0.40 4.83
C ASP A 188 13.10 -0.82 5.26
N GLU A 189 12.78 -1.68 4.30
CA GLU A 189 12.09 -2.97 4.54
C GLU A 189 12.91 -3.86 5.49
N THR A 190 12.25 -4.49 6.46
CA THR A 190 12.93 -5.35 7.44
C THR A 190 12.02 -6.40 8.06
N ASP A 191 12.56 -7.59 8.31
CA ASP A 191 11.84 -8.70 8.96
C ASP A 191 11.77 -8.55 10.48
N TRP A 192 12.50 -7.59 11.07
CA TRP A 192 12.76 -7.53 12.52
C TRP A 192 12.07 -6.34 13.20
N PRO A 193 11.07 -6.53 14.08
CA PRO A 193 10.38 -5.44 14.77
C PRO A 193 11.31 -4.46 15.51
N VAL A 194 12.39 -4.96 16.12
CA VAL A 194 13.40 -4.13 16.81
C VAL A 194 14.18 -3.24 15.85
N VAL A 195 14.38 -3.69 14.61
CA VAL A 195 15.00 -2.85 13.55
C VAL A 195 13.98 -1.81 13.10
N LEU A 196 12.72 -2.19 12.88
CA LEU A 196 11.65 -1.26 12.51
C LEU A 196 11.41 -0.17 13.57
N ASP A 197 11.22 -0.51 14.85
CA ASP A 197 11.07 0.49 15.93
C ASP A 197 12.30 1.42 16.01
N ARG A 198 13.52 0.87 15.87
CA ARG A 198 14.74 1.69 15.86
C ARG A 198 14.75 2.67 14.69
N GLN A 199 14.34 2.25 13.49
CA GLN A 199 14.21 3.14 12.33
C GLN A 199 13.15 4.22 12.61
N LEU A 200 11.93 3.83 12.98
CA LEU A 200 10.81 4.72 13.29
C LEU A 200 11.13 5.76 14.37
N ARG A 201 11.83 5.35 15.43
CA ARG A 201 12.36 6.24 16.47
C ARG A 201 13.44 7.16 15.91
N GLY A 202 14.39 6.60 15.16
CA GLY A 202 15.53 7.32 14.57
C GLY A 202 15.14 8.40 13.55
N LEU A 203 13.96 8.30 12.93
CA LEU A 203 13.40 9.35 12.08
C LEU A 203 13.23 10.70 12.82
N ASN A 204 12.98 10.66 14.15
CA ASN A 204 12.59 11.82 14.96
C ASN A 204 11.41 12.62 14.34
N ARG A 205 10.43 11.90 13.78
CA ARG A 205 9.22 12.43 13.11
C ARG A 205 7.90 11.94 13.71
N HIS A 206 7.95 11.08 14.72
CA HIS A 206 6.75 10.76 15.50
C HIS A 206 6.37 11.97 16.34
N VAL A 207 5.07 12.23 16.45
CA VAL A 207 4.53 13.38 17.21
C VAL A 207 4.13 12.99 18.64
N ASP A 208 3.89 11.70 18.89
CA ASP A 208 3.63 11.15 20.23
C ASP A 208 3.93 9.63 20.28
N GLU A 209 4.01 9.05 21.48
CA GLU A 209 4.19 7.60 21.69
C GLU A 209 3.38 7.05 22.88
N ALA A 210 2.94 5.79 22.77
CA ALA A 210 2.23 5.06 23.83
C ALA A 210 2.80 3.65 24.04
N THR A 211 2.74 3.18 25.29
CA THR A 211 3.20 1.84 25.71
C THR A 211 2.14 1.06 26.48
N ASP A 212 1.00 1.69 26.78
CA ASP A 212 -0.11 1.13 27.55
C ASP A 212 -1.44 1.79 27.13
N LEU A 213 -2.56 1.29 27.65
CA LEU A 213 -3.89 1.79 27.31
C LEU A 213 -4.15 3.23 27.79
N GLU A 214 -3.48 3.70 28.84
CA GLU A 214 -3.69 5.07 29.33
C GLU A 214 -2.97 6.08 28.43
N SER A 215 -1.70 5.81 28.12
CA SER A 215 -0.92 6.57 27.15
C SER A 215 -1.56 6.54 25.76
N LEU A 216 -2.04 5.39 25.28
CA LEU A 216 -2.76 5.31 23.99
C LEU A 216 -4.01 6.21 23.99
N ARG A 217 -4.80 6.20 25.07
CA ARG A 217 -5.95 7.10 25.23
C ARG A 217 -5.59 8.58 25.36
N ARG A 218 -4.34 8.94 25.64
CA ARG A 218 -3.85 10.33 25.56
C ARG A 218 -3.44 10.66 24.12
N VAL A 219 -2.66 9.77 23.50
CA VAL A 219 -2.19 9.86 22.10
C VAL A 219 -3.33 9.98 21.08
N LEU A 220 -4.43 9.25 21.30
CA LEU A 220 -5.65 9.27 20.49
C LEU A 220 -6.62 10.41 20.83
N LYS A 221 -6.39 11.16 21.92
CA LYS A 221 -7.15 12.37 22.19
C LYS A 221 -6.54 13.53 21.42
N LYS A 222 -7.39 14.31 20.78
CA LYS A 222 -6.99 15.59 20.21
C LYS A 222 -6.42 16.52 21.29
N PRO A 223 -5.38 17.32 20.96
CA PRO A 223 -4.99 18.48 21.77
C PRO A 223 -6.09 19.56 21.80
#